data_AF-A0A699SKG4-F1
#
_entry.id   AF-A0A699SKG4-F1
#
_cell.length_a   1.000
_cell.length_b   1.000
_cell.length_c   1.000
_cell.angle_alpha   90.00
_cell.angle_beta   90.00
_cell.angle_gamma   90.00
#
_symmetry.space_group_name_H-M   'P 1'
#
loop_
_entity.id
_entity.type
_entity.pdbx_description
1 polymer ?
#
loop_
_entity_poly.entity_id
_entity_poly.type
_entity_poly.pdbx_seq_one_letter_code
_entity_poly.pdbx_strand_id
1 'polypeptide(L)'
;HISSALSDNLDGLTNMLPILKTGEAIILGEAVKLPMRTVISAPPRNARPDSQDPIVYDEVAADASQNPGGWGIAMEVDPNYQEISETWRSQNPKIDRLKN
;
A
#
# COMPACT_ATOMS: atom_id res chain seq x y z
N HIS A 1 -20.22 7.91 -7.21
CA HIS A 1 -19.90 9.25 -6.68
C HIS A 1 -20.06 9.21 -5.17
N ILE A 2 -19.04 9.58 -4.39
CA ILE A 2 -19.12 9.59 -2.92
C ILE A 2 -20.14 10.65 -2.43
N SER A 3 -20.38 11.69 -3.23
CA SER A 3 -21.34 12.76 -2.95
C SER A 3 -22.79 12.28 -2.76
N SER A 4 -23.21 11.15 -3.36
CA SER A 4 -24.58 10.64 -3.19
C SER A 4 -24.84 10.00 -1.82
N ALA A 5 -23.79 9.73 -1.04
CA ALA A 5 -23.91 9.20 0.31
C ALA A 5 -23.94 10.31 1.39
N LEU A 6 -23.80 11.57 0.99
CA LEU A 6 -23.74 12.72 1.89
C LEU A 6 -25.04 13.51 1.81
N SER A 7 -25.45 14.07 2.95
CA SER A 7 -26.61 14.96 2.99
C SER A 7 -26.35 16.22 2.16
N ASP A 8 -27.35 16.68 1.41
CA ASP A 8 -27.28 17.85 0.51
C ASP A 8 -26.76 19.12 1.20
N ASN A 9 -26.90 19.23 2.53
CA ASN A 9 -26.40 20.37 3.30
C ASN A 9 -24.86 20.35 3.54
N LEU A 10 -24.16 19.32 3.07
CA LEU A 10 -22.71 19.15 3.20
C LEU A 10 -21.96 19.42 1.89
N ASP A 11 -22.66 19.82 0.82
CA ASP A 11 -22.09 19.95 -0.52
C ASP A 11 -20.95 20.99 -0.60
N GLY A 12 -21.07 22.08 0.17
CA GLY A 12 -20.02 23.09 0.31
C GLY A 12 -18.73 22.59 0.96
N LEU A 13 -18.80 21.56 1.82
CA LEU A 13 -17.65 20.95 2.48
C LEU A 13 -16.97 19.91 1.60
N THR A 14 -17.74 19.14 0.82
CA THR A 14 -17.19 18.23 -0.18
C THR A 14 -16.41 18.94 -1.26
N ASN A 15 -16.83 20.15 -1.64
CA ASN A 15 -16.08 21.00 -2.57
C ASN A 15 -14.69 21.40 -2.06
N MET A 16 -14.45 21.31 -0.74
CA MET A 16 -13.13 21.56 -0.15
C MET A 16 -12.21 20.34 -0.08
N LEU A 17 -12.71 19.11 -0.30
CA LEU A 17 -11.87 17.91 -0.22
C LEU A 17 -10.64 17.95 -1.15
N PRO A 18 -10.74 18.43 -2.41
CA PRO A 18 -9.60 18.43 -3.32
C PRO A 18 -8.46 19.38 -2.92
N ILE A 19 -8.72 20.37 -2.06
CA ILE A 19 -7.72 21.39 -1.67
C ILE A 19 -6.99 21.05 -0.36
N LEU A 20 -7.35 19.95 0.30
CA LEU A 20 -6.71 19.50 1.52
C LEU A 20 -5.29 19.01 1.22
N LYS A 21 -4.33 19.42 2.06
CA LYS A 21 -2.96 18.90 2.00
C LYS A 21 -2.87 17.54 2.69
N THR A 22 -1.79 16.79 2.44
CA THR A 22 -1.50 15.55 3.16
C THR A 22 -1.53 15.77 4.67
N GLY A 23 -2.29 14.92 5.37
CA GLY A 23 -2.52 15.03 6.80
C GLY A 23 -3.64 15.99 7.20
N GLU A 24 -4.20 16.78 6.28
CA GLU A 24 -5.40 17.56 6.58
C GLU A 24 -6.67 16.72 6.41
N ALA A 25 -7.65 17.01 7.26
CA ALA A 25 -8.96 16.34 7.24
C ALA A 25 -10.07 17.32 7.60
N ILE A 26 -11.29 17.02 7.12
CA ILE A 26 -12.53 17.64 7.59
C ILE A 26 -13.24 16.61 8.47
N ILE A 27 -13.55 16.98 9.71
CA ILE A 27 -14.29 16.14 10.64
C ILE A 27 -15.73 16.64 10.74
N LEU A 28 -16.67 15.72 10.56
CA LEU A 28 -18.11 15.93 10.59
C LEU A 28 -18.77 14.85 11.47
N GLY A 29 -20.03 15.09 11.88
CA GLY A 29 -20.82 14.14 12.65
C GLY A 29 -20.70 14.32 14.16
N GLU A 30 -21.16 13.32 14.92
CA GLU A 30 -21.34 13.40 16.38
C GLU A 30 -20.04 13.53 17.18
N ALA A 31 -18.90 13.18 16.57
CA ALA A 31 -17.59 13.30 17.21
C ALA A 31 -17.20 14.78 17.48
N VAL A 32 -17.85 15.74 16.82
CA VAL A 32 -17.54 17.17 16.92
C VAL A 32 -18.81 18.01 17.01
N LYS A 33 -18.75 19.12 17.76
CA LYS A 33 -19.90 20.05 17.89
C LYS A 33 -20.16 20.86 16.62
N LEU A 34 -19.11 21.18 15.88
CA LEU A 34 -19.16 21.94 14.64
C LEU A 34 -18.21 21.30 13.62
N PRO A 35 -18.56 21.29 12.32
CA PRO A 35 -17.64 20.96 11.25
C PRO A 35 -16.32 21.72 11.39
N MET A 36 -15.21 21.00 11.35
CA MET A 36 -13.89 21.64 11.44
C MET A 36 -12.87 21.00 10.49
N ARG A 37 -11.98 21.85 9.98
CA ARG A 37 -10.75 21.44 9.30
C ARG A 37 -9.64 21.31 10.33
N THR A 38 -8.89 20.22 10.27
CA THR A 38 -7.80 19.92 11.21
C THR A 38 -6.63 19.22 10.52
N VAL A 39 -5.52 19.08 11.24
CA VAL A 39 -4.35 18.30 10.83
C VAL A 39 -4.25 17.06 11.71
N ILE A 40 -4.23 15.89 11.08
CA ILE A 40 -3.99 14.60 11.72
C ILE A 40 -2.50 14.30 11.66
N SER A 41 -1.88 14.19 12.83
CA SER A 41 -0.48 13.79 12.94
C SER A 41 -0.33 12.28 12.75
N ALA A 42 0.64 11.88 11.95
CA ALA A 42 0.97 10.46 11.80
C ALA A 42 1.47 9.88 13.14
N PRO A 43 1.18 8.62 13.44
CA PRO A 43 1.77 7.94 14.59
C PRO A 43 3.29 7.88 14.46
N PRO A 44 4.01 7.70 15.59
CA PRO A 44 5.45 7.51 15.57
C PRO A 44 5.81 6.29 14.72
N ARG A 45 7.04 6.28 14.16
CA ARG A 45 7.45 5.29 13.14
C ARG A 45 7.23 3.83 13.58
N ASN A 46 7.41 3.54 14.86
CA ASN A 46 7.24 2.21 15.45
C ASN A 46 5.78 1.80 15.71
N ALA A 47 4.82 2.70 15.50
CA ALA A 47 3.39 2.44 15.65
C ALA A 47 2.62 2.66 14.33
N ARG A 48 3.34 2.76 13.21
CA ARG A 48 2.72 2.82 11.88
C ARG A 48 2.29 1.40 11.46
N PRO A 49 1.17 1.26 10.75
CA PRO A 49 0.81 0.00 10.12
C PRO A 49 1.89 -0.46 9.13
N ASP A 50 2.04 -1.78 8.99
CA ASP A 50 2.90 -2.40 7.98
C ASP A 50 2.22 -2.34 6.60
N SER A 51 2.18 -1.14 6.02
CA SER A 51 1.53 -0.83 4.74
C SER A 51 2.45 -0.04 3.80
N GLN A 52 3.72 0.08 4.13
CA GLN A 52 4.68 0.75 3.26
C GLN A 52 4.99 -0.15 2.06
N ASP A 53 5.19 0.44 0.89
CA ASP A 53 5.60 -0.33 -0.28
C ASP A 53 6.86 -1.16 0.04
N PRO A 54 6.93 -2.42 -0.41
CA PRO A 54 8.13 -3.22 -0.21
C PRO A 54 9.32 -2.57 -0.91
N ILE A 55 10.53 -2.80 -0.36
CA ILE A 55 11.76 -2.32 -0.98
C ILE A 55 11.98 -3.12 -2.28
N VAL A 56 11.85 -2.44 -3.42
CA VAL A 56 11.97 -3.07 -4.75
C VAL A 56 13.44 -3.13 -5.20
N TYR A 57 14.28 -2.21 -4.75
CA TYR A 57 15.71 -2.15 -5.05
C TYR A 57 16.48 -1.77 -3.80
N ASP A 58 17.60 -2.45 -3.56
CA ASP A 58 18.51 -2.18 -2.47
C ASP A 58 19.89 -1.78 -3.04
N GLU A 59 20.57 -0.85 -2.38
CA GLU A 59 21.91 -0.40 -2.78
C GLU A 59 22.99 -1.39 -2.35
N VAL A 60 22.70 -2.23 -1.34
CA VAL A 60 23.62 -3.27 -0.88
C VAL A 60 23.46 -4.55 -1.70
N ALA A 61 24.54 -5.33 -1.78
CA ALA A 61 24.53 -6.63 -2.45
C ALA A 61 23.54 -7.60 -1.78
N ALA A 62 23.04 -8.56 -2.57
CA ALA A 62 21.98 -9.48 -2.15
C ALA A 62 22.32 -10.30 -0.90
N ASP A 63 23.60 -10.59 -0.67
CA ASP A 63 24.12 -11.29 0.51
C ASP A 63 24.09 -10.44 1.79
N ALA A 64 24.03 -9.12 1.66
CA ALA A 64 23.95 -8.17 2.76
C ALA A 64 22.54 -7.55 2.94
N SER A 65 21.62 -7.75 1.99
CA SER A 65 20.25 -7.23 2.09
C SER A 65 19.42 -8.02 3.11
N GLN A 66 18.59 -7.31 3.87
CA GLN A 66 17.60 -7.91 4.78
C GLN A 66 16.26 -8.21 4.10
N ASN A 67 16.10 -7.85 2.82
CA ASN A 67 14.88 -8.06 2.04
C ASN A 67 15.15 -9.14 0.97
N PRO A 68 14.47 -10.30 1.02
CA PRO A 68 14.62 -11.31 -0.01
C PRO A 68 13.94 -10.83 -1.30
N GLY A 69 14.71 -10.78 -2.40
CA GLY A 69 14.21 -10.32 -3.69
C GLY A 69 14.46 -8.84 -3.95
N GLY A 70 14.44 -8.45 -5.23
CA GLY A 70 14.64 -7.07 -5.65
C GLY A 70 15.21 -6.97 -7.05
N TRP A 71 15.02 -5.83 -7.71
CA TRP A 71 15.52 -5.59 -9.07
C TRP A 71 17.04 -5.43 -9.14
N GLY A 72 17.70 -5.26 -7.99
CA GLY A 72 19.16 -5.17 -7.88
C GLY A 72 19.87 -6.53 -7.81
N ILE A 73 19.14 -7.64 -7.74
CA ILE A 73 19.72 -8.98 -7.68
C ILE A 73 20.18 -9.40 -9.07
N ALA A 74 21.37 -9.99 -9.16
CA ALA A 74 21.87 -10.57 -10.40
C ALA A 74 20.91 -11.67 -10.90
N MET A 75 20.61 -11.67 -12.19
CA MET A 75 19.81 -12.74 -12.78
C MET A 75 20.50 -14.10 -12.59
N GLU A 76 19.69 -15.14 -12.45
CA GLU A 76 20.17 -16.52 -12.44
C GLU A 76 20.96 -16.81 -13.72
N VAL A 77 22.08 -17.53 -13.59
CA VAL A 77 22.94 -17.89 -14.73
C VAL A 77 22.27 -18.93 -15.62
N ASP A 78 21.49 -19.85 -15.03
CA ASP A 78 20.75 -20.89 -15.74
C ASP A 78 19.32 -21.00 -15.16
N PRO A 79 18.39 -20.14 -15.61
CA PRO A 79 17.06 -20.04 -15.01
C PRO A 79 16.13 -21.20 -15.36
N ASN A 80 15.50 -21.82 -14.34
CA ASN A 80 14.50 -22.87 -14.52
C ASN A 80 13.08 -22.29 -14.70
N TYR A 81 12.70 -21.97 -15.93
CA TYR A 81 11.37 -21.42 -16.22
C TYR A 81 10.22 -22.44 -16.15
N GLN A 82 10.49 -23.74 -15.96
CA GLN A 82 9.41 -24.75 -15.90
C GLN A 82 8.49 -24.52 -14.69
N GLU A 83 9.05 -24.11 -13.56
CA GLU A 83 8.31 -23.83 -12.32
C GLU A 83 7.31 -22.68 -12.48
N ILE A 84 7.76 -21.60 -13.13
CA ILE A 84 6.91 -20.44 -13.46
C ILE A 84 5.83 -20.84 -14.47
N SER A 85 6.17 -21.67 -15.46
CA SER A 85 5.19 -22.16 -16.44
C SER A 85 4.10 -23.02 -15.79
N GLU A 86 4.47 -23.91 -14.85
CA GLU A 86 3.53 -24.77 -14.14
C GLU A 86 2.56 -23.96 -13.26
N THR A 87 3.07 -23.01 -12.47
CA THR A 87 2.24 -22.11 -11.64
C THR A 87 1.32 -21.22 -12.49
N TRP A 88 1.84 -20.66 -13.59
CA TRP A 88 1.05 -19.83 -14.50
C TRP A 88 -0.09 -20.63 -15.16
N ARG A 89 0.19 -21.83 -15.66
CA ARG A 89 -0.80 -22.68 -16.33
C ARG A 89 -1.85 -23.22 -15.37
N SER A 90 -1.47 -23.51 -14.13
CA SER A 90 -2.39 -23.99 -13.10
C SER A 90 -3.14 -22.88 -12.37
N GLN A 91 -2.76 -21.61 -12.58
CA GLN A 91 -3.26 -20.44 -11.83
C GLN A 91 -3.18 -20.66 -10.31
N ASN A 92 -2.15 -21.40 -9.87
CA ASN A 92 -1.93 -21.77 -8.49
C ASN A 92 -0.48 -21.44 -8.14
N PRO A 93 -0.22 -20.59 -7.11
CA PRO A 93 1.14 -20.24 -6.71
C PRO A 93 1.90 -21.42 -6.06
N LYS A 94 1.23 -22.55 -5.80
CA LYS A 94 1.87 -23.75 -5.21
C LYS A 94 2.29 -24.73 -6.32
N ILE A 95 3.58 -25.08 -6.33
CA ILE A 95 4.15 -26.09 -7.23
C ILE A 95 4.06 -27.47 -6.56
N ASP A 96 3.21 -28.36 -7.08
CA ASP A 96 3.03 -29.70 -6.49
C ASP A 96 4.28 -30.59 -6.61
N ARG A 97 5.14 -30.32 -7.60
CA ARG A 97 6.37 -31.09 -7.89
C ARG A 97 7.51 -30.85 -6.88
N LEU A 98 7.47 -29.73 -6.15
CA LEU A 98 8.46 -29.36 -5.13
C LEU A 98 8.07 -29.83 -3.72
N LYS A 99 6.98 -30.60 -3.57
CA LYS A 99 6.65 -31.29 -2.31
C LYS A 99 7.66 -32.41 -2.05
N ASN A 100 8.73 -32.10 -1.34
CA ASN A 100 9.48 -33.06 -0.54
C ASN A 100 8.98 -32.99 0.91
#